data_AF-A0A818CU46-F1
#
_entry.id   AF-A0A818CU46-F1
#
_cell.length_a   1.000
_cell.length_b   1.000
_cell.length_c   1.000
_cell.angle_alpha   90.00
_cell.angle_beta   90.00
_cell.angle_gamma   90.00
#
_symmetry.space_group_name_H-M   'P 1'
#
loop_
_entity.id
_entity.type
_entity.pdbx_description
1 polymer ?
#
loop_
_entity_poly.entity_id
_entity_poly.type
_entity_poly.pdbx_seq_one_letter_code
_entity_poly.pdbx_strand_id
1 'polypeptide(L)'
;MQFGNTRRKRGRDPMKILTNENGQLRTSIYHKLTTEPDILPYTSDHPHHIHRNIPYEALLRAARICSNVDDFNSERIRIDMSLLLNKYPPNFISKHFNRFFRLNNAMPVLNQLDENVYHHLYHTLLHQPTRHEKKLNTMIQNPIEKPS
;
A
#
# COMPACT_ATOMS: atom_id res chain seq x y z
N MET A 1 9.02 -35.93 -16.44
CA MET A 1 9.25 -34.52 -16.02
C MET A 1 7.89 -33.86 -15.86
N GLN A 2 7.44 -33.63 -14.63
CA GLN A 2 6.15 -32.97 -14.36
C GLN A 2 6.39 -31.47 -14.12
N PHE A 3 5.69 -30.64 -14.89
CA PHE A 3 5.71 -29.19 -14.73
C PHE A 3 5.00 -28.81 -13.42
N GLY A 4 5.78 -28.34 -12.45
CA GLY A 4 5.29 -27.82 -11.18
C GLY A 4 4.53 -26.51 -11.39
N ASN A 5 3.21 -26.60 -11.27
CA ASN A 5 2.27 -25.49 -11.33
C ASN A 5 2.59 -24.47 -10.22
N THR A 6 3.12 -23.31 -10.58
CA THR A 6 3.39 -22.20 -9.65
C THR A 6 2.07 -21.58 -9.22
N ARG A 7 1.47 -22.15 -8.16
CA ARG A 7 0.43 -21.46 -7.39
C ARG A 7 1.03 -20.15 -6.89
N ARG A 8 0.70 -19.04 -7.56
CA ARG A 8 0.85 -17.69 -7.02
C ARG A 8 0.16 -17.70 -5.65
N LYS A 9 0.95 -17.71 -4.57
CA LYS A 9 0.42 -17.47 -3.22
C LYS A 9 -0.25 -16.11 -3.31
N ARG A 10 -1.58 -16.09 -3.33
CA ARG A 10 -2.35 -14.87 -3.11
C ARG A 10 -1.93 -14.40 -1.72
N GLY A 11 -1.06 -13.40 -1.66
CA GLY A 11 -0.67 -12.78 -0.39
C GLY A 11 -1.94 -12.44 0.36
N ARG A 12 -2.05 -12.88 1.61
CA ARG A 12 -3.23 -12.59 2.41
C ARG A 12 -3.27 -11.09 2.61
N ASP A 13 -4.27 -10.48 2.00
CA ASP A 13 -4.62 -9.09 2.19
C ASP A 13 -4.72 -8.79 3.70
N PRO A 14 -3.94 -7.85 4.27
CA PRO A 14 -4.09 -7.46 5.67
C PRO A 14 -5.54 -7.14 5.98
N MET A 15 -5.98 -7.69 7.10
CA MET A 15 -7.37 -7.64 7.53
C MET A 15 -7.66 -6.24 8.07
N LYS A 16 -8.63 -5.56 7.47
CA LYS A 16 -9.13 -4.26 7.92
C LYS A 16 -9.98 -4.47 9.18
N ILE A 17 -9.62 -3.79 10.27
CA ILE A 17 -10.45 -3.70 11.47
C ILE A 17 -11.33 -2.46 11.34
N LEU A 18 -12.57 -2.57 11.83
CA LEU A 18 -13.48 -1.44 12.00
C LEU A 18 -13.78 -1.30 13.50
N THR A 19 -13.52 -0.13 14.03
CA THR A 19 -13.83 0.25 15.41
C THR A 19 -14.74 1.47 15.41
N ASN A 20 -15.62 1.56 16.41
CA ASN A 20 -16.45 2.74 16.62
C ASN A 20 -15.87 3.50 17.81
N GLU A 21 -15.29 4.66 17.54
CA GLU A 21 -14.74 5.56 18.57
C GLU A 21 -15.64 6.80 18.61
N ASN A 22 -16.48 6.90 19.65
CA ASN A 22 -17.38 8.05 19.87
C ASN A 22 -18.32 8.38 18.70
N GLY A 23 -18.83 7.36 18.01
CA GLY A 23 -19.73 7.54 16.87
C GLY A 23 -19.01 7.73 15.54
N GLN A 24 -17.67 7.74 15.53
CA GLN A 24 -16.86 7.79 14.31
C GLN A 24 -16.27 6.41 14.01
N LEU A 25 -16.42 5.99 12.75
CA LEU A 25 -15.84 4.74 12.27
C LEU A 25 -14.35 4.93 12.02
N ARG A 26 -13.52 4.23 12.79
CA ARG A 26 -12.07 4.17 12.62
C ARG A 26 -11.65 2.84 12.05
N THR A 27 -10.78 2.88 11.04
CA THR A 27 -10.27 1.68 10.39
C THR A 27 -8.76 1.59 10.47
N SER A 28 -8.25 0.39 10.72
CA SER A 28 -6.82 0.11 10.90
C SER A 28 -6.46 -1.29 10.40
N ILE A 29 -5.16 -1.60 10.33
CA ILE A 29 -4.66 -2.90 9.89
C ILE A 29 -4.48 -3.84 11.09
N TYR A 30 -5.08 -5.04 11.00
CA TYR A 30 -4.80 -6.12 11.93
C TYR A 30 -3.57 -6.91 11.50
N HIS A 31 -2.63 -7.08 12.44
CA HIS A 31 -1.50 -7.98 12.32
C HIS A 31 -1.65 -9.14 13.30
N LYS A 32 -1.68 -10.37 12.79
CA LYS A 32 -1.68 -11.55 13.65
C LYS A 32 -0.27 -11.75 14.22
N LEU A 33 -0.15 -11.84 15.55
CA LEU A 33 1.12 -11.97 16.27
C LEU A 33 2.05 -13.08 15.76
N THR A 34 1.49 -14.18 15.27
CA THR A 34 2.25 -15.35 14.80
C THR A 34 2.61 -15.29 13.31
N THR A 35 2.30 -14.19 12.62
CA THR A 35 2.48 -14.10 11.16
C THR A 35 3.71 -13.28 10.86
N GLU A 36 4.69 -13.89 10.20
CA GLU A 36 5.81 -13.16 9.64
C GLU A 36 5.30 -12.21 8.53
N PRO A 37 5.87 -11.00 8.40
CA PRO A 37 5.53 -10.13 7.29
C PRO A 37 5.89 -10.83 5.97
N ASP A 38 4.90 -11.05 5.11
CA ASP A 38 5.07 -11.59 3.75
C ASP A 38 5.76 -10.52 2.83
N ILE A 39 6.96 -10.08 3.19
CA ILE A 39 7.79 -9.18 2.38
C ILE A 39 8.88 -10.00 1.69
N LEU A 40 9.01 -9.80 0.39
CA LEU A 40 10.06 -10.42 -0.40
C LEU A 40 11.44 -9.86 0.01
N PRO A 41 12.42 -10.71 0.39
CA PRO A 41 13.78 -10.26 0.72
C PRO A 41 14.45 -9.52 -0.43
N TYR A 42 15.22 -8.47 -0.11
CA TYR A 42 15.93 -7.65 -1.11
C TYR A 42 17.01 -8.42 -1.88
N THR A 43 17.56 -9.48 -1.29
CA THR A 43 18.61 -10.31 -1.90
C THR A 43 18.06 -11.43 -2.78
N SER A 44 16.74 -11.51 -2.97
CA SER A 44 16.14 -12.52 -3.84
C SER A 44 16.33 -12.18 -5.32
N ASP A 45 16.28 -13.19 -6.20
CA ASP A 45 16.52 -13.06 -7.64
C ASP A 45 15.31 -12.47 -8.41
N HIS A 46 14.64 -11.47 -7.84
CA HIS A 46 13.52 -10.82 -8.49
C HIS A 46 13.97 -9.55 -9.21
N PRO A 47 13.28 -9.15 -10.28
CA PRO A 47 13.60 -7.91 -10.98
C PRO A 47 13.57 -6.69 -10.05
N HIS A 48 14.51 -5.77 -10.24
CA HIS A 48 14.63 -4.55 -9.42
C HIS A 48 13.32 -3.73 -9.32
N HIS A 49 12.50 -3.72 -10.37
CA HIS A 49 11.21 -3.02 -10.34
C HIS A 49 10.22 -3.61 -9.32
N ILE A 50 10.31 -4.91 -9.01
CA ILE A 50 9.49 -5.56 -7.97
C ILE A 50 9.89 -5.03 -6.60
N HIS A 51 11.18 -5.05 -6.27
CA HIS A 51 11.72 -4.48 -5.03
C HIS A 51 11.36 -3.01 -4.86
N ARG A 52 11.41 -2.23 -5.94
CA ARG A 52 11.01 -0.81 -5.95
C ARG A 52 9.52 -0.60 -5.65
N ASN A 53 8.66 -1.51 -6.10
CA ASN A 53 7.21 -1.36 -5.93
C ASN A 53 6.75 -1.76 -4.54
N ILE A 54 7.43 -2.70 -3.88
CA ILE A 54 7.04 -3.21 -2.55
C ILE A 54 6.85 -2.07 -1.51
N PRO A 55 7.80 -1.15 -1.28
CA PRO A 55 7.61 -0.08 -0.31
C PRO A 55 6.45 0.85 -0.66
N TYR A 56 6.29 1.17 -1.95
CA TYR A 56 5.25 2.09 -2.41
C TYR A 56 3.86 1.47 -2.26
N GLU A 57 3.68 0.23 -2.70
CA GLU A 57 2.40 -0.49 -2.61
C GLU A 57 2.01 -0.76 -1.15
N ALA A 58 2.99 -1.06 -0.28
CA ALA A 58 2.74 -1.22 1.16
C ALA A 58 2.19 0.07 1.79
N LEU A 59 2.79 1.23 1.50
CA LEU A 59 2.29 2.52 1.98
C LEU A 59 0.94 2.90 1.37
N LEU A 60 0.76 2.69 0.07
CA LEU A 60 -0.51 2.94 -0.62
C LEU A 60 -1.64 2.15 0.02
N ARG A 61 -1.35 0.88 0.35
CA ARG A 61 -2.29 0.01 1.04
C ARG A 61 -2.60 0.50 2.45
N ALA A 62 -1.58 0.84 3.24
CA ALA A 62 -1.75 1.39 4.57
C ALA A 62 -2.64 2.65 4.54
N ALA A 63 -2.36 3.58 3.63
CA ALA A 63 -3.11 4.83 3.48
C ALA A 63 -4.56 4.64 3.01
N ARG A 64 -4.90 3.51 2.38
CA ARG A 64 -6.30 3.17 2.03
C ARG A 64 -7.07 2.51 3.17
N ILE A 65 -6.37 1.87 4.09
CA ILE A 65 -6.98 1.12 5.19
C ILE A 65 -7.07 1.97 6.45
N CYS A 66 -6.01 2.69 6.82
CA CYS A 66 -5.96 3.48 8.04
C CYS A 66 -6.74 4.79 7.86
N SER A 67 -7.80 5.01 8.64
CA SER A 67 -8.60 6.24 8.53
C SER A 67 -8.01 7.42 9.32
N ASN A 68 -7.09 7.14 10.25
CA ASN A 68 -6.44 8.14 11.10
C ASN A 68 -4.91 8.13 10.87
N VAL A 69 -4.28 9.31 11.03
CA VAL A 69 -2.84 9.53 10.78
C VAL A 69 -1.94 8.73 11.72
N ASP A 70 -2.32 8.52 12.97
CA ASP A 70 -1.54 7.77 13.96
C ASP A 70 -1.49 6.28 13.63
N ASP A 71 -2.61 5.71 13.20
CA ASP A 71 -2.67 4.32 12.74
C ASP A 71 -1.83 4.12 11.49
N PHE A 72 -1.90 5.07 10.57
CA PHE A 72 -1.09 5.06 9.36
C PHE A 72 0.40 5.18 9.69
N ASN A 73 0.79 6.07 10.60
CA ASN A 73 2.19 6.22 10.99
C ASN A 73 2.70 4.98 11.72
N SER A 74 1.89 4.38 12.59
CA SER A 74 2.21 3.11 13.24
C SER A 74 2.44 2.01 12.21
N GLU A 75 1.59 1.93 11.17
CA GLU A 75 1.78 0.98 10.08
C GLU A 75 3.02 1.29 9.23
N ARG A 76 3.27 2.57 8.91
CA ARG A 76 4.46 3.01 8.18
C ARG A 76 5.73 2.56 8.90
N ILE A 77 5.79 2.69 10.23
CA ILE A 77 6.92 2.23 11.04
C ILE A 77 7.04 0.70 10.97
N ARG A 78 5.93 -0.05 11.03
CA ARG A 78 5.96 -1.52 10.85
C ARG A 78 6.48 -1.93 9.48
N ILE A 79 6.06 -1.23 8.42
CA ILE A 79 6.53 -1.46 7.05
C ILE A 79 8.04 -1.21 6.96
N ASP A 80 8.52 -0.08 7.51
CA ASP A 80 9.95 0.27 7.55
C ASP A 80 10.78 -0.83 8.23
N MET A 81 10.36 -1.24 9.44
CA MET A 81 11.02 -2.33 10.17
C MET A 81 11.01 -3.65 9.40
N SER A 82 9.88 -3.99 8.77
CA SER A 82 9.76 -5.22 7.99
C SER A 82 10.68 -5.21 6.76
N LEU A 83 10.85 -4.06 6.10
CA LEU A 83 11.78 -3.89 4.99
C LEU A 83 13.25 -4.00 5.45
N LEU A 84 13.60 -3.39 6.58
CA LEU A 84 14.94 -3.49 7.17
C LEU A 84 15.30 -4.94 7.52
N LEU A 85 14.36 -5.67 8.16
CA LEU A 85 14.53 -7.09 8.46
C LEU A 85 14.73 -7.94 7.18
N ASN A 86 14.08 -7.54 6.08
CA ASN A 86 14.23 -8.14 4.76
C ASN A 86 15.40 -7.60 3.93
N LYS A 87 16.38 -6.96 4.59
CA LYS A 87 17.66 -6.50 4.02
C LYS A 87 17.54 -5.43 2.94
N TYR A 88 16.44 -4.67 2.93
CA TYR A 88 16.36 -3.48 2.07
C TYR A 88 17.32 -2.40 2.60
N PRO A 89 18.12 -1.75 1.73
CA PRO A 89 19.01 -0.67 2.16
C PRO A 89 18.22 0.52 2.73
N PRO A 90 18.62 1.14 3.86
CA PRO A 90 17.89 2.25 4.45
C PRO A 90 17.64 3.41 3.48
N ASN A 91 18.66 3.81 2.71
CA ASN A 91 18.53 4.87 1.69
C ASN A 91 17.53 4.50 0.59
N PHE A 92 17.39 3.22 0.27
CA PHE A 92 16.40 2.74 -0.69
C PHE A 92 15.00 2.89 -0.12
N ILE A 93 14.79 2.48 1.14
CA ILE A 93 13.50 2.61 1.83
C ILE A 93 13.09 4.09 1.90
N SER A 94 13.96 4.97 2.43
CA SER A 94 13.66 6.40 2.56
C SER A 94 13.36 7.05 1.20
N LYS A 95 14.10 6.70 0.15
CA LYS A 95 13.85 7.18 -1.21
C LYS A 95 12.45 6.79 -1.70
N HIS A 96 12.03 5.55 -1.47
CA HIS A 96 10.74 5.07 -1.93
C HIS A 96 9.57 5.56 -1.07
N PHE A 97 9.77 5.74 0.23
CA PHE A 97 8.81 6.41 1.11
C PHE A 97 8.61 7.87 0.69
N ASN A 98 9.70 8.63 0.53
CA ASN A 98 9.64 10.02 0.05
C ASN A 98 8.95 10.12 -1.31
N ARG A 99 9.19 9.18 -2.22
CA ARG A 99 8.47 9.12 -3.50
C ARG A 99 6.96 8.97 -3.29
N PHE A 100 6.50 8.11 -2.38
CA PHE A 100 5.08 7.97 -2.07
C PHE A 100 4.47 9.29 -1.60
N PHE A 101 5.07 9.92 -0.58
CA PHE A 101 4.54 11.18 -0.04
C PHE A 101 4.58 12.32 -1.05
N ARG A 102 5.65 12.44 -1.85
CA ARG A 102 5.75 13.46 -2.90
C ARG A 102 4.69 13.28 -3.99
N LEU A 103 4.48 12.07 -4.48
CA LEU A 103 3.50 11.81 -5.55
C LEU A 103 2.06 12.04 -5.11
N ASN A 104 1.79 11.97 -3.81
CA ASN A 104 0.47 12.21 -3.25
C ASN A 104 0.36 13.55 -2.50
N ASN A 105 1.31 14.48 -2.71
CA ASN A 105 1.34 15.80 -2.06
C ASN A 105 1.20 15.76 -0.52
N ALA A 106 1.74 14.72 0.11
CA ALA A 106 1.52 14.39 1.52
C ALA A 106 2.83 14.43 2.35
N MET A 107 3.84 15.19 1.92
CA MET A 107 5.08 15.35 2.70
C MET A 107 4.88 15.82 4.16
N PRO A 108 3.93 16.74 4.47
CA PRO A 108 3.64 17.12 5.86
C PRO A 108 3.24 15.95 6.77
N VAL A 109 2.58 14.92 6.22
CA VAL A 109 2.23 13.70 6.98
C VAL A 109 3.49 13.00 7.49
N LEU A 110 4.55 12.94 6.67
CA LEU A 110 5.81 12.30 7.06
C LEU A 110 6.57 13.11 8.11
N ASN A 111 6.59 14.44 7.98
CA ASN A 111 7.45 15.30 8.79
C ASN A 111 6.80 15.77 10.10
N GLN A 112 5.47 15.90 10.10
CA GLN A 112 4.72 16.60 11.15
C GLN A 112 3.46 15.84 11.61
N LEU A 113 3.14 14.69 11.00
CA LEU A 113 1.89 13.96 11.24
C LEU A 113 0.64 14.84 11.05
N ASP A 114 0.67 15.71 10.04
CA ASP A 114 -0.45 16.61 9.74
C ASP A 114 -1.74 15.83 9.40
N GLU A 115 -2.71 15.92 10.30
CA GLU A 115 -3.99 15.20 10.20
C GLU A 115 -4.85 15.70 9.03
N ASN A 116 -4.86 17.00 8.75
CA ASN A 116 -5.66 17.57 7.67
C ASN A 116 -5.15 17.10 6.31
N VAL A 117 -3.83 17.11 6.12
CA VAL A 117 -3.20 16.59 4.90
C VAL A 117 -3.42 15.08 4.77
N TYR A 118 -3.32 14.33 5.86
CA TYR A 118 -3.60 12.90 5.84
C TYR A 118 -5.06 12.59 5.51
N HIS A 119 -6.01 13.34 6.06
CA HIS A 119 -7.43 13.18 5.76
C HIS A 119 -7.71 13.40 4.27
N HIS A 120 -7.10 14.44 3.67
CA HIS A 120 -7.19 14.66 2.22
C HIS A 120 -6.60 13.51 1.40
N LEU A 121 -5.43 13.00 1.80
CA LEU A 121 -4.79 11.84 1.20
C LEU A 121 -5.69 10.60 1.24
N TYR A 122 -6.22 10.28 2.43
CA TYR A 122 -7.08 9.12 2.67
C TYR A 122 -8.31 9.15 1.76
N HIS A 123 -9.05 10.27 1.76
CA HIS A 123 -10.24 10.42 0.91
C HIS A 123 -9.91 10.31 -0.57
N THR A 124 -8.81 10.92 -1.01
CA THR A 124 -8.38 10.84 -2.42
C THR A 124 -8.08 9.40 -2.83
N LEU A 125 -7.39 8.64 -1.98
CA LEU A 125 -6.98 7.27 -2.27
C LEU A 125 -8.12 6.26 -2.12
N LEU A 126 -9.08 6.51 -1.23
CA LEU A 126 -10.27 5.67 -1.03
C LEU A 126 -11.18 5.66 -2.26
N HIS A 127 -11.36 6.82 -2.88
CA HIS A 127 -12.22 6.99 -4.06
C HIS A 127 -11.46 6.83 -5.39
N GLN A 128 -10.16 6.52 -5.34
CA GLN A 128 -9.36 6.35 -6.54
C GLN A 128 -9.78 5.05 -7.25
N PRO A 129 -10.24 5.12 -8.51
CA PRO A 129 -10.70 3.94 -9.23
C PRO A 129 -9.53 2.98 -9.48
N THR A 130 -9.78 1.70 -9.27
CA THR A 130 -8.87 0.60 -9.58
C THR A 130 -8.55 0.58 -11.08
N ARG A 131 -7.48 -0.11 -11.47
CA ARG A 131 -7.14 -0.29 -12.89
C ARG A 131 -8.30 -0.92 -13.69
N HIS A 132 -9.03 -1.86 -13.07
CA HIS A 132 -10.19 -2.50 -13.67
C HIS A 132 -11.34 -1.51 -13.85
N GLU A 133 -11.67 -0.74 -12.80
CA GLU A 133 -12.71 0.29 -12.88
C GLU A 133 -12.35 1.40 -13.88
N LYS A 134 -11.09 1.83 -13.94
CA LYS A 134 -10.63 2.77 -14.97
C LYS A 134 -10.88 2.21 -16.37
N LYS A 135 -10.49 0.94 -16.61
CA LYS A 135 -10.72 0.27 -17.90
C LYS A 135 -12.21 0.22 -18.25
N LEU A 136 -13.06 -0.13 -17.27
CA LEU A 136 -14.51 -0.17 -17.43
C LEU A 136 -15.09 1.23 -17.71
N ASN A 137 -14.66 2.25 -16.96
CA ASN A 137 -15.09 3.63 -17.14
C ASN A 137 -14.71 4.16 -18.53
N THR A 138 -13.51 3.84 -19.03
CA THR A 138 -13.09 4.17 -20.40
C THR A 138 -13.95 3.44 -21.45
N MET A 139 -14.30 2.17 -21.22
CA MET A 139 -15.18 1.41 -22.11
C MET A 139 -16.62 1.94 -22.13
N ILE A 140 -17.14 2.40 -20.99
CA ILE A 140 -18.47 3.01 -20.89
C ILE A 140 -18.50 4.38 -21.58
N GLN A 141 -17.41 5.15 -21.50
CA GLN A 141 -17.32 6.48 -22.12
C GLN A 141 -17.05 6.44 -23.63
N ASN A 142 -16.43 5.40 -24.16
CA ASN A 142 -16.14 5.22 -25.60
C ASN A 142 -16.66 3.87 -26.11
N PRO A 143 -17.95 3.73 -26.49
CA PRO A 143 -18.53 2.45 -26.90
C PRO A 143 -18.07 1.93 -28.27
N ILE A 144 -17.30 2.72 -29.05
CA ILE A 144 -17.05 2.48 -30.47
C ILE A 144 -15.55 2.55 -30.78
N GLU A 145 -14.80 1.54 -30.37
CA GLU A 145 -13.63 1.09 -31.13
C GLU A 145 -13.65 -0.44 -31.13
N LYS A 146 -14.31 -1.01 -32.14
CA LYS A 146 -14.15 -2.43 -32.45
C LYS A 146 -12.76 -2.61 -33.07
N PRO A 147 -11.94 -3.57 -32.61
CA PRO A 147 -10.72 -3.91 -33.33
C PRO A 147 -11.12 -4.47 -34.70
N SER A 148 -10.59 -3.85 -35.77
CA SER A 148 -10.61 -4.39 -37.13
C SER A 148 -9.65 -5.57 -37.28
#